data_AF-A0A8E0I1W0-F1
#
_entry.id   AF-A0A8E0I1W0-F1
#
_cell.length_a   1.000
_cell.length_b   1.000
_cell.length_c   1.000
_cell.angle_alpha   90.00
_cell.angle_beta   90.00
_cell.angle_gamma   90.00
#
_symmetry.space_group_name_H-M   'P 1'
#
loop_
_entity.id
_entity.type
_entity.pdbx_description
1 polymer ?
#
loop_
_entity_poly.entity_id
_entity_poly.type
_entity_poly.pdbx_seq_one_letter_code
_entity_poly.pdbx_strand_id
1 'polypeptide(L)'
;MGGRAAKPFRLLYGASLIKQAEHLTDRSVVTAIRDTPAHQYFIGLDTYTTDLPFNHSTLVYFRRRMGQITELVRNIISDTLREQIQSLLPDDELPVLITDATAVPIEIRFPQDTSLLNQARLNLEEMLLDMAHQLQIKPPRTYKREAKAKWTAFARKPRRWAKETRKQIKVQLQYVRRDLRYIDVLLAHGASLNERQTKRLAVIRELFDQQMFMYENRTHRVPGRIVSLAQPWIRPINRGKAKQRTELVPRLMP
;
A
#
# COMPACT_ATOMS: atom_id res chain seq x y z
N MET A 1 -19.41 45.39 -7.31
CA MET A 1 -19.29 44.42 -8.42
C MET A 1 -19.60 43.03 -7.88
N GLY A 2 -20.88 42.63 -7.86
CA GLY A 2 -21.33 41.37 -7.27
C GLY A 2 -20.95 40.17 -8.14
N GLY A 3 -20.06 39.30 -7.65
CA GLY A 3 -19.76 38.03 -8.30
C GLY A 3 -20.96 37.08 -8.29
N ARG A 4 -21.04 36.17 -9.27
CA ARG A 4 -22.07 35.11 -9.30
C ARG A 4 -22.05 34.34 -7.98
N ALA A 5 -23.22 34.21 -7.34
CA ALA A 5 -23.39 33.43 -6.12
C ALA A 5 -22.87 32.00 -6.29
N ALA A 6 -22.19 31.49 -5.26
CA ALA A 6 -21.68 30.12 -5.27
C ALA A 6 -22.84 29.12 -5.35
N LYS A 7 -22.69 28.11 -6.21
CA LYS A 7 -23.70 27.05 -6.33
C LYS A 7 -23.78 26.24 -5.01
N PRO A 8 -24.97 25.71 -4.64
CA PRO A 8 -25.15 24.93 -3.42
C PRO A 8 -24.22 23.71 -3.34
N PHE A 9 -23.77 23.36 -2.13
CA PHE A 9 -22.90 22.21 -1.92
C PHE A 9 -23.57 20.89 -2.32
N ARG A 10 -24.83 20.68 -1.91
CA ARG A 10 -25.63 19.49 -2.26
C ARG A 10 -25.70 19.26 -3.77
N LEU A 11 -25.80 20.34 -4.54
CA LEU A 11 -25.89 20.27 -5.99
C LEU A 11 -24.60 19.73 -6.62
N LEU A 12 -23.44 20.27 -6.23
CA LEU A 12 -22.14 19.86 -6.82
C LEU A 12 -21.62 18.54 -6.24
N TYR A 13 -21.84 18.30 -4.95
CA TYR A 13 -21.46 17.05 -4.29
C TYR A 13 -22.34 15.89 -4.77
N GLY A 14 -23.66 16.09 -4.82
CA GLY A 14 -24.60 15.10 -5.35
C GLY A 14 -24.30 14.74 -6.80
N ALA A 15 -24.00 15.73 -7.65
CA ALA A 15 -23.56 15.46 -9.02
C ALA A 15 -22.24 14.66 -9.08
N SER A 16 -21.32 14.89 -8.14
CA SER A 16 -20.07 14.11 -8.06
C SER A 16 -20.33 12.65 -7.66
N LEU A 17 -21.32 12.39 -6.80
CA LEU A 17 -21.74 11.04 -6.42
C LEU A 17 -22.42 10.31 -7.58
N ILE A 18 -23.37 10.95 -8.28
CA ILE A 18 -24.03 10.37 -9.47
C ILE A 18 -22.99 10.01 -10.52
N LYS A 19 -22.04 10.91 -10.78
CA LYS A 19 -20.93 10.67 -11.71
C LYS A 19 -20.17 9.38 -11.37
N GLN A 20 -19.87 9.16 -10.09
CA GLN A 20 -19.14 7.97 -9.64
C GLN A 20 -19.97 6.69 -9.74
N ALA A 21 -21.25 6.77 -9.33
CA ALA A 21 -22.18 5.64 -9.35
C ALA A 21 -22.47 5.14 -10.78
N GLU A 22 -22.59 6.05 -11.74
CA GLU A 22 -22.93 5.73 -13.13
C GLU A 22 -21.72 5.71 -14.07
N HIS A 23 -20.51 5.87 -13.53
CA HIS A 23 -19.25 5.90 -14.30
C HIS A 23 -19.24 6.93 -15.44
N LEU A 24 -19.79 8.12 -15.19
CA LEU A 24 -19.94 9.18 -16.21
C LEU A 24 -18.76 10.16 -16.24
N THR A 25 -18.63 10.88 -17.35
CA THR A 25 -17.72 12.03 -17.45
C THR A 25 -18.37 13.30 -16.86
N ASP A 26 -17.56 14.34 -16.58
CA ASP A 26 -18.09 15.63 -16.10
C ASP A 26 -19.08 16.28 -17.08
N ARG A 27 -18.94 16.02 -18.39
CA ARG A 27 -19.90 16.50 -19.39
C ARG A 27 -21.15 15.65 -19.40
N SER A 28 -20.98 14.33 -19.39
CA SER A 28 -22.08 13.36 -19.44
C SER A 28 -22.98 13.41 -18.21
N VAL A 29 -22.43 13.71 -17.02
CA VAL A 29 -23.23 13.77 -15.79
C VAL A 29 -24.23 14.93 -15.80
N VAL A 30 -23.89 16.07 -16.40
CA VAL A 30 -24.80 17.22 -16.43
C VAL A 30 -26.01 16.92 -17.32
N THR A 31 -25.79 16.23 -18.44
CA THR A 31 -26.88 15.73 -19.29
C THR A 31 -27.68 14.62 -18.60
N ALA A 32 -27.03 13.67 -17.93
CA ALA A 32 -27.72 12.59 -17.21
C ALA A 32 -28.59 13.12 -16.06
N ILE A 33 -28.15 14.18 -15.38
CA ILE A 33 -28.96 14.87 -14.36
C ILE A 33 -30.17 15.55 -15.01
N ARG A 34 -29.99 16.26 -16.13
CA ARG A 34 -31.09 16.89 -16.87
C ARG A 34 -32.13 15.84 -17.28
N ASP A 35 -31.68 14.71 -17.82
CA ASP A 35 -32.55 13.69 -18.42
C ASP A 35 -33.27 12.79 -17.38
N THR A 36 -32.87 12.87 -16.09
CA THR A 36 -33.39 11.98 -15.05
C THR A 36 -33.99 12.78 -13.88
N PRO A 37 -35.33 12.79 -13.71
CA PRO A 37 -35.98 13.53 -12.61
C PRO A 37 -35.47 13.14 -11.21
N ALA A 38 -35.18 11.87 -10.98
CA ALA A 38 -34.63 11.39 -9.70
C ALA A 38 -33.25 12.01 -9.39
N HIS A 39 -32.41 12.20 -10.40
CA HIS A 39 -31.13 12.87 -10.23
C HIS A 39 -31.30 14.34 -9.86
N GLN A 40 -32.24 15.04 -10.48
CA GLN A 40 -32.56 16.44 -10.15
C GLN A 40 -33.02 16.57 -8.69
N TYR A 41 -33.92 15.71 -8.25
CA TYR A 41 -34.37 15.68 -6.86
C TYR A 41 -33.22 15.38 -5.88
N PHE A 42 -32.37 14.41 -6.21
CA PHE A 42 -31.21 14.04 -5.39
C PHE A 42 -30.26 15.22 -5.17
N ILE A 43 -29.92 15.95 -6.23
CA ILE A 43 -29.05 17.12 -6.16
C ILE A 43 -29.72 18.36 -5.53
N GLY A 44 -31.00 18.27 -5.17
CA GLY A 44 -31.74 19.28 -4.42
C GLY A 44 -32.47 20.31 -5.29
N LEU A 45 -32.84 19.95 -6.52
CA LEU A 45 -33.81 20.73 -7.30
C LEU A 45 -35.22 20.38 -6.83
N ASP A 46 -36.02 21.40 -6.56
CA ASP A 46 -37.41 21.31 -6.11
C ASP A 46 -38.39 21.01 -7.25
N THR A 47 -38.02 21.45 -8.46
CA THR A 47 -38.83 21.36 -9.67
C THR A 47 -38.01 20.78 -10.82
N TYR A 48 -38.65 19.95 -11.64
CA TYR A 48 -38.01 19.38 -12.81
C TYR A 48 -37.72 20.48 -13.83
N THR A 49 -36.46 20.57 -14.25
CA THR A 49 -35.95 21.57 -15.18
C THR A 49 -35.34 20.89 -16.40
N THR A 50 -35.64 21.37 -17.60
CA THR A 50 -35.08 20.83 -18.86
C THR A 50 -33.74 21.45 -19.25
N ASP A 51 -33.30 22.49 -18.54
CA ASP A 51 -32.00 23.12 -18.74
C ASP A 51 -30.88 22.38 -17.99
N LEU A 52 -29.63 22.58 -18.42
CA LEU A 52 -28.48 22.03 -17.71
C LEU A 52 -28.34 22.72 -16.34
N PRO A 53 -28.27 21.96 -15.21
CA PRO A 53 -28.28 22.54 -13.87
C PRO A 53 -27.03 23.41 -13.57
N PHE A 54 -25.91 23.12 -14.23
CA PHE A 54 -24.67 23.89 -14.15
C PHE A 54 -23.74 23.55 -15.32
N ASN A 55 -22.71 24.36 -15.56
CA ASN A 55 -21.68 24.05 -16.56
C ASN A 55 -20.71 22.99 -16.01
N HIS A 56 -20.39 21.95 -16.78
CA HIS A 56 -19.47 20.86 -16.40
C HIS A 56 -18.14 21.33 -15.80
N SER A 57 -17.59 22.47 -16.26
CA SER A 57 -16.37 23.06 -15.71
C SER A 57 -16.47 23.40 -14.21
N THR A 58 -17.69 23.63 -13.69
CA THR A 58 -17.95 23.88 -12.26
C THR A 58 -17.49 22.71 -11.38
N LEU A 59 -17.56 21.47 -11.85
CA LEU A 59 -17.08 20.30 -11.12
C LEU A 59 -15.56 20.27 -10.97
N VAL A 60 -14.83 20.84 -11.94
CA VAL A 60 -13.36 20.96 -11.86
C VAL A 60 -12.98 21.91 -10.72
N TYR A 61 -13.61 23.08 -10.67
CA TYR A 61 -13.41 24.05 -9.59
C TYR A 61 -13.85 23.49 -8.23
N PHE A 62 -14.98 22.78 -8.20
CA PHE A 62 -15.48 22.12 -7.00
C PHE A 62 -14.47 21.10 -6.48
N ARG A 63 -13.90 20.22 -7.32
CA ARG A 63 -12.89 19.25 -6.89
C ARG A 63 -11.62 19.91 -6.36
N ARG A 64 -11.17 21.01 -6.98
CA ARG A 64 -10.02 21.78 -6.49
C ARG A 64 -10.27 22.34 -5.09
N ARG A 65 -11.49 22.83 -4.84
CA ARG A 65 -11.94 23.30 -3.52
C ARG A 65 -12.07 22.14 -2.53
N MET A 66 -12.65 21.01 -2.95
CA MET A 66 -12.81 19.82 -2.10
C MET A 66 -11.46 19.25 -1.67
N GLY A 67 -10.46 19.23 -2.58
CA GLY A 67 -9.10 18.78 -2.27
C GLY A 67 -8.52 19.45 -1.02
N GLN A 68 -8.80 20.73 -0.79
CA GLN A 68 -8.31 21.50 0.36
C GLN A 68 -9.04 21.14 1.68
N ILE A 69 -10.25 20.58 1.61
CA ILE A 69 -11.15 20.35 2.75
C ILE A 69 -11.40 18.84 2.96
N THR A 70 -10.80 17.97 2.12
CA THR A 70 -11.03 16.51 2.14
C THR A 70 -10.77 15.89 3.51
N GLU A 71 -9.70 16.30 4.20
CA GLU A 71 -9.39 15.79 5.55
C GLU A 71 -10.46 16.19 6.57
N LEU A 72 -10.91 17.46 6.53
CA LEU A 72 -11.96 17.95 7.42
C LEU A 72 -13.30 17.23 7.17
N VAL A 73 -13.70 17.05 5.91
CA VAL A 73 -14.93 16.31 5.55
C VAL A 73 -14.83 14.86 6.01
N ARG A 74 -13.66 14.23 5.83
CA ARG A 74 -13.43 12.84 6.26
C ARG A 74 -13.54 12.70 7.78
N ASN A 75 -12.99 13.64 8.53
CA ASN A 75 -13.05 13.64 9.99
C ASN A 75 -14.50 13.82 10.47
N ILE A 76 -15.23 14.80 9.92
CA ILE A 76 -16.66 15.04 10.25
C ILE A 76 -17.52 13.80 9.97
N ILE A 77 -17.34 13.16 8.81
CA ILE A 77 -18.08 11.93 8.48
C ILE A 77 -17.71 10.79 9.45
N SER A 78 -16.44 10.69 9.83
CA SER A 78 -15.97 9.65 10.75
C SER A 78 -16.53 9.87 12.17
N ASP A 79 -16.52 11.11 12.64
CA ASP A 79 -17.01 11.49 13.96
C ASP A 79 -18.53 11.31 14.06
N THR A 80 -19.28 11.77 13.05
CA THR A 80 -20.74 11.57 13.01
C THR A 80 -21.14 10.10 12.92
N LEU A 81 -20.43 9.28 12.13
CA LEU A 81 -20.66 7.83 12.10
C LEU A 81 -20.30 7.17 13.43
N ARG A 82 -19.25 7.64 14.11
CA ARG A 82 -18.84 7.14 15.42
C ARG A 82 -19.89 7.44 16.48
N GLU A 83 -20.41 8.67 16.51
CA GLU A 83 -21.51 9.07 17.39
C GLU A 83 -22.79 8.26 17.14
N GLN A 84 -23.14 8.05 15.87
CA GLN A 84 -24.29 7.20 15.49
C GLN A 84 -24.09 5.74 15.92
N ILE A 85 -22.90 5.16 15.70
CA ILE A 85 -22.62 3.79 16.14
C ILE A 85 -22.67 3.69 17.67
N GLN A 86 -22.09 4.64 18.39
CA GLN A 86 -22.03 4.63 19.85
C GLN A 86 -23.38 4.88 20.52
N SER A 87 -24.28 5.63 19.86
CA SER A 87 -25.67 5.78 20.31
C SER A 87 -26.54 4.56 20.04
N LEU A 88 -26.23 3.77 19.01
CA LEU A 88 -26.95 2.54 18.67
C LEU A 88 -26.44 1.31 19.43
N LEU A 89 -25.19 1.34 19.91
CA LEU A 89 -24.54 0.25 20.63
C LEU A 89 -23.76 0.83 21.82
N PRO A 90 -24.34 0.85 23.03
CA PRO A 90 -23.61 1.18 24.25
C PRO A 90 -22.46 0.20 24.44
N ASP A 91 -21.28 0.70 24.83
CA ASP A 91 -20.03 -0.07 24.93
C ASP A 91 -20.12 -1.32 25.83
N ASP A 92 -21.12 -1.38 26.73
CA ASP A 92 -21.35 -2.48 27.68
C ASP A 92 -22.03 -3.73 27.06
N GLU A 93 -22.59 -3.62 25.84
CA GLU A 93 -23.35 -4.70 25.20
C GLU A 93 -22.69 -5.28 23.94
N LEU A 94 -21.40 -5.07 23.70
CA LEU A 94 -20.75 -5.68 22.53
C LEU A 94 -20.35 -7.14 22.81
N PRO A 95 -21.14 -8.18 22.40
CA PRO A 95 -20.59 -9.50 22.27
C PRO A 95 -19.45 -9.39 21.25
N VAL A 96 -18.31 -10.01 21.56
CA VAL A 96 -17.14 -10.10 20.68
C VAL A 96 -17.60 -10.28 19.24
N LEU A 97 -17.56 -9.20 18.46
CA LEU A 97 -17.98 -9.22 17.08
C LEU A 97 -16.93 -10.03 16.33
N ILE A 98 -17.19 -11.33 16.17
CA ILE A 98 -16.45 -12.18 15.25
C ILE A 98 -16.82 -11.71 13.85
N THR A 99 -16.16 -10.65 13.41
CA THR A 99 -16.23 -10.21 12.02
C THR A 99 -15.57 -11.30 11.20
N ASP A 100 -16.33 -11.93 10.30
CA ASP A 100 -15.74 -12.72 9.24
C ASP A 100 -14.74 -11.82 8.51
N ALA A 101 -13.45 -12.16 8.60
CA ALA A 101 -12.39 -11.39 8.00
C ALA A 101 -12.58 -11.39 6.48
N THR A 102 -13.22 -10.36 5.95
CA THR A 102 -13.27 -10.10 4.52
C THR A 102 -11.85 -9.75 4.09
N ALA A 103 -11.15 -10.75 3.56
CA ALA A 103 -9.83 -10.60 2.96
C ALA A 103 -9.93 -9.63 1.78
N VAL A 104 -9.66 -8.35 2.00
CA VAL A 104 -9.48 -7.38 0.92
C VAL A 104 -8.12 -7.69 0.29
N PRO A 105 -8.08 -8.06 -1.01
CA PRO A 105 -6.83 -8.36 -1.67
C PRO A 105 -5.99 -7.08 -1.73
N ILE A 106 -4.82 -7.10 -1.10
CA ILE A 106 -3.86 -6.03 -1.27
C ILE A 106 -3.14 -6.28 -2.60
N GLU A 107 -3.11 -5.28 -3.49
CA GLU A 107 -2.43 -5.33 -4.78
C GLU A 107 -0.89 -5.34 -4.62
N ILE A 108 -0.35 -6.44 -4.09
CA ILE A 108 1.08 -6.68 -4.01
C ILE A 108 1.41 -7.83 -4.93
N ARG A 109 2.46 -7.65 -5.73
CA ARG A 109 3.04 -8.72 -6.55
C ARG A 109 3.33 -9.93 -5.67
N PHE A 110 2.90 -11.12 -6.13
CA PHE A 110 3.14 -12.38 -5.42
C PHE A 110 4.59 -12.48 -4.90
N PRO A 111 4.78 -12.74 -3.59
CA PRO A 111 6.07 -12.60 -2.95
C PRO A 111 6.98 -13.74 -3.40
N GLN A 112 8.05 -13.38 -4.10
CA GLN A 112 9.10 -14.31 -4.50
C GLN A 112 10.32 -14.08 -3.63
N ASP A 113 10.77 -15.12 -2.92
CA ASP A 113 11.92 -15.06 -2.00
C ASP A 113 13.16 -14.44 -2.65
N THR A 114 13.43 -14.78 -3.91
CA THR A 114 14.54 -14.21 -4.68
C THR A 114 14.42 -12.69 -4.87
N SER A 115 13.20 -12.19 -5.09
CA SER A 115 12.93 -10.76 -5.25
C SER A 115 13.03 -10.03 -3.92
N LEU A 116 12.50 -10.64 -2.86
CA LEU A 116 12.49 -10.08 -1.51
C LEU A 116 13.92 -9.95 -0.96
N LEU A 117 14.75 -10.98 -1.13
CA LEU A 117 16.17 -10.95 -0.78
C LEU A 117 16.96 -9.94 -1.63
N ASN A 118 16.62 -9.76 -2.91
CA ASN A 118 17.25 -8.74 -3.74
C ASN A 118 16.89 -7.31 -3.26
N GLN A 119 15.63 -7.09 -2.88
CA GLN A 119 15.21 -5.81 -2.28
C GLN A 119 15.95 -5.58 -0.96
N ALA A 120 16.07 -6.60 -0.10
CA ALA A 120 16.82 -6.51 1.15
C ALA A 120 18.28 -6.09 0.89
N ARG A 121 18.98 -6.76 -0.05
CA ARG A 121 20.34 -6.38 -0.46
C ARG A 121 20.43 -4.91 -0.89
N LEU A 122 19.51 -4.44 -1.72
CA LEU A 122 19.52 -3.04 -2.19
C LEU A 122 19.34 -2.04 -1.04
N ASN A 123 18.43 -2.34 -0.09
CA ASN A 123 18.23 -1.50 1.10
C ASN A 123 19.49 -1.47 1.98
N LEU A 124 20.15 -2.61 2.18
CA LEU A 124 21.38 -2.69 2.96
C LEU A 124 22.53 -1.96 2.27
N GLU A 125 22.67 -2.09 0.95
CA GLU A 125 23.69 -1.35 0.17
C GLU A 125 23.49 0.16 0.23
N GLU A 126 22.25 0.64 0.28
CA GLU A 126 21.92 2.05 0.47
C GLU A 126 22.30 2.52 1.88
N MET A 127 21.86 1.80 2.92
CA MET A 127 22.24 2.08 4.32
C MET A 127 23.76 2.11 4.51
N LEU A 128 24.49 1.17 3.91
CA LEU A 128 25.95 1.12 3.98
C LEU A 128 26.64 2.33 3.35
N LEU A 129 26.09 2.85 2.24
CA LEU A 129 26.62 4.05 1.60
C LEU A 129 26.38 5.27 2.50
N ASP A 130 25.17 5.42 3.04
CA ASP A 130 24.83 6.52 3.95
C ASP A 130 25.72 6.50 5.21
N MET A 131 25.88 5.35 5.85
CA MET A 131 26.75 5.19 7.02
C MET A 131 28.21 5.48 6.71
N ALA A 132 28.71 5.02 5.56
CA ALA A 132 30.09 5.29 5.16
C ALA A 132 30.34 6.79 4.95
N HIS A 133 29.36 7.50 4.38
CA HIS A 133 29.42 8.96 4.25
C HIS A 133 29.39 9.68 5.60
N GLN A 134 28.51 9.24 6.53
CA GLN A 134 28.45 9.80 7.89
C GLN A 134 29.79 9.69 8.61
N LEU A 135 30.45 8.53 8.52
CA LEU A 135 31.74 8.25 9.16
C LEU A 135 32.94 8.75 8.35
N GLN A 136 32.73 9.34 7.17
CA GLN A 136 33.78 9.78 6.25
C GLN A 136 34.79 8.69 5.88
N ILE A 137 34.35 7.43 5.85
CA ILE A 137 35.17 6.28 5.48
C ILE A 137 34.87 5.83 4.05
N LYS A 138 35.81 5.09 3.47
CA LYS A 138 35.56 4.43 2.18
C LYS A 138 34.49 3.35 2.35
N PRO A 139 33.44 3.30 1.51
CA PRO A 139 32.39 2.31 1.62
C PRO A 139 32.93 0.88 1.44
N PRO A 140 32.43 -0.09 2.22
CA PRO A 140 32.90 -1.47 2.16
C PRO A 140 32.59 -2.11 0.80
N ARG A 141 33.39 -3.12 0.42
CA ARG A 141 33.21 -3.82 -0.87
C ARG A 141 31.95 -4.69 -0.85
N THR A 142 30.86 -4.19 -1.44
CA THR A 142 29.56 -4.89 -1.48
C THR A 142 29.33 -5.80 -2.70
N TYR A 143 30.27 -5.84 -3.66
CA TYR A 143 30.11 -6.56 -4.94
C TYR A 143 28.83 -6.17 -5.71
N LYS A 144 28.31 -4.96 -5.49
CA LYS A 144 27.06 -4.43 -6.06
C LYS A 144 26.90 -4.66 -7.56
N ARG A 145 27.98 -4.50 -8.34
CA ARG A 145 27.97 -4.72 -9.80
C ARG A 145 27.73 -6.19 -10.16
N GLU A 146 28.45 -7.11 -9.51
CA GLU A 146 28.27 -8.54 -9.72
C GLU A 146 26.90 -9.03 -9.25
N ALA A 147 26.45 -8.56 -8.08
CA ALA A 147 25.14 -8.89 -7.54
C ALA A 147 24.02 -8.44 -8.49
N LYS A 148 24.11 -7.22 -9.02
CA LYS A 148 23.18 -6.69 -10.03
C LYS A 148 23.21 -7.51 -11.33
N ALA A 149 24.39 -7.89 -11.83
CA ALA A 149 24.51 -8.71 -13.02
C ALA A 149 23.85 -10.09 -12.84
N LYS A 150 24.15 -10.78 -11.73
CA LYS A 150 23.54 -12.08 -11.40
C LYS A 150 22.02 -11.99 -11.25
N TRP A 151 21.52 -10.95 -10.56
CA TRP A 151 20.09 -10.70 -10.44
C TRP A 151 19.44 -10.44 -11.80
N THR A 152 20.03 -9.59 -12.63
CA THR A 152 19.49 -9.24 -13.96
C THR A 152 19.42 -10.46 -14.86
N ALA A 153 20.48 -11.28 -14.88
CA ALA A 153 20.51 -12.53 -15.63
C ALA A 153 19.41 -13.50 -15.16
N PHE A 154 19.19 -13.63 -13.84
CA PHE A 154 18.14 -14.47 -13.29
C PHE A 154 16.73 -13.91 -13.59
N ALA A 155 16.52 -12.61 -13.40
CA ALA A 155 15.22 -11.97 -13.52
C ALA A 155 14.68 -12.00 -14.95
N ARG A 156 15.57 -11.89 -15.96
CA ARG A 156 15.24 -11.94 -17.39
C ARG A 156 14.85 -13.33 -17.90
N LYS A 157 15.08 -14.41 -17.13
CA LYS A 157 14.74 -15.76 -17.59
C LYS A 157 13.22 -15.92 -17.71
N PRO A 158 12.72 -16.47 -18.83
CA PRO A 158 11.29 -16.69 -19.04
C PRO A 158 10.72 -17.75 -18.08
N ARG A 159 11.53 -18.74 -17.71
CA ARG A 159 11.18 -19.80 -16.76
C ARG A 159 12.28 -19.94 -15.70
N ARG A 160 11.89 -20.04 -14.43
CA ARG A 160 12.79 -20.15 -13.28
C ARG A 160 12.68 -21.53 -12.67
N TRP A 161 13.69 -22.35 -12.91
CA TRP A 161 13.70 -23.74 -12.47
C TRP A 161 14.05 -23.83 -10.98
N ALA A 162 13.51 -24.80 -10.26
CA ALA A 162 13.69 -24.91 -8.81
C ALA A 162 15.17 -24.91 -8.37
N LYS A 163 16.03 -25.64 -9.10
CA LYS A 163 17.49 -25.69 -8.86
C LYS A 163 18.14 -24.31 -9.02
N GLU A 164 17.74 -23.56 -10.03
CA GLU A 164 18.26 -22.23 -10.30
C GLU A 164 17.77 -21.21 -9.27
N THR A 165 16.47 -21.25 -8.94
CA THR A 165 15.88 -20.41 -7.89
C THR A 165 16.59 -20.65 -6.57
N ARG A 166 16.84 -21.92 -6.19
CA ARG A 166 17.59 -22.26 -4.97
C ARG A 166 19.03 -21.74 -5.01
N LYS A 167 19.71 -21.84 -6.16
CA LYS A 167 21.06 -21.25 -6.35
C LYS A 167 21.02 -19.73 -6.18
N GLN A 168 20.01 -19.07 -6.73
CA GLN A 168 19.85 -17.62 -6.62
C GLN A 168 19.55 -17.19 -5.17
N ILE A 169 18.70 -17.92 -4.45
CA ILE A 169 18.44 -17.69 -3.01
C ILE A 169 19.76 -17.77 -2.23
N LYS A 170 20.57 -18.82 -2.44
CA LYS A 170 21.88 -18.97 -1.79
C LYS A 170 22.77 -17.75 -2.02
N VAL A 171 22.88 -17.31 -3.27
CA VAL A 171 23.71 -16.16 -3.65
C VAL A 171 23.23 -14.88 -2.98
N GLN A 172 21.92 -14.62 -2.97
CA GLN A 172 21.38 -13.43 -2.32
C GLN A 172 21.54 -13.48 -0.80
N LEU A 173 21.34 -14.64 -0.15
CA LEU A 173 21.59 -14.82 1.28
C LEU A 173 23.06 -14.55 1.65
N GLN A 174 24.01 -14.92 0.80
CA GLN A 174 25.43 -14.60 1.00
C GLN A 174 25.70 -13.10 0.93
N TYR A 175 25.05 -12.39 0.01
CA TYR A 175 25.16 -10.92 -0.09
C TYR A 175 24.54 -10.22 1.12
N VAL A 176 23.29 -10.55 1.46
CA VAL A 176 22.59 -9.99 2.61
C VAL A 176 23.35 -10.22 3.91
N ARG A 177 23.84 -11.44 4.17
CA ARG A 177 24.65 -11.75 5.36
C ARG A 177 25.91 -10.90 5.46
N ARG A 178 26.59 -10.69 4.33
CA ARG A 178 27.81 -9.87 4.29
C ARG A 178 27.48 -8.41 4.56
N ASP A 179 26.43 -7.89 3.96
CA ASP A 179 26.02 -6.49 4.11
C ASP A 179 25.51 -6.22 5.54
N LEU A 180 24.77 -7.15 6.15
CA LEU A 180 24.38 -7.09 7.57
C LEU A 180 25.60 -6.99 8.49
N ARG A 181 26.61 -7.84 8.30
CA ARG A 181 27.85 -7.77 9.07
C ARG A 181 28.55 -6.41 8.92
N TYR A 182 28.56 -5.82 7.73
CA TYR A 182 29.12 -4.47 7.56
C TYR A 182 28.31 -3.43 8.33
N ILE A 183 26.97 -3.51 8.29
CA ILE A 183 26.12 -2.61 9.08
C ILE A 183 26.45 -2.74 10.57
N ASP A 184 26.57 -3.96 11.09
CA ASP A 184 26.88 -4.18 12.51
C ASP A 184 28.23 -3.56 12.89
N VAL A 185 29.25 -3.69 12.03
CA VAL A 185 30.55 -3.05 12.22
C VAL A 185 30.41 -1.52 12.20
N LEU A 186 29.71 -0.94 11.22
CA LEU A 186 29.57 0.53 11.12
C LEU A 186 28.77 1.12 12.28
N LEU A 187 27.74 0.43 12.76
CA LEU A 187 27.01 0.81 13.97
C LEU A 187 27.91 0.80 15.20
N ALA A 188 28.78 -0.20 15.33
CA ALA A 188 29.77 -0.25 16.42
C ALA A 188 30.81 0.90 16.35
N HIS A 189 31.07 1.45 15.15
CA HIS A 189 31.92 2.61 14.95
C HIS A 189 31.18 3.96 15.10
N GLY A 190 29.91 3.94 15.53
CA GLY A 190 29.14 5.15 15.81
C GLY A 190 28.33 5.70 14.63
N ALA A 191 28.13 4.94 13.55
CA ALA A 191 27.18 5.32 12.50
C ALA A 191 25.75 5.34 13.07
N SER A 192 24.91 6.25 12.57
CA SER A 192 23.53 6.38 13.03
C SER A 192 22.54 6.10 11.91
N LEU A 193 21.44 5.41 12.26
CA LEU A 193 20.34 5.14 11.35
C LEU A 193 19.17 6.05 11.67
N ASN A 194 18.48 6.55 10.64
CA ASN A 194 17.20 7.20 10.84
C ASN A 194 16.13 6.16 11.26
N GLU A 195 15.04 6.62 11.86
CA GLU A 195 13.98 5.75 12.39
C GLU A 195 13.43 4.78 11.32
N ARG A 196 13.28 5.25 10.08
CA ARG A 196 12.80 4.44 8.95
C ARG A 196 13.80 3.33 8.59
N GLN A 197 15.09 3.63 8.57
CA GLN A 197 16.15 2.67 8.29
C GLN A 197 16.26 1.65 9.42
N THR A 198 16.15 2.07 10.69
CA THR A 198 16.14 1.17 11.85
C THR A 198 14.99 0.18 11.78
N LYS A 199 13.75 0.65 11.54
CA LYS A 199 12.58 -0.22 11.35
C LYS A 199 12.79 -1.17 10.17
N ARG A 200 13.33 -0.67 9.05
CA ARG A 200 13.60 -1.49 7.86
C ARG A 200 14.67 -2.56 8.11
N LEU A 201 15.73 -2.22 8.84
CA LEU A 201 16.81 -3.14 9.18
C LEU A 201 16.32 -4.27 10.07
N ALA A 202 15.47 -3.99 11.05
CA ALA A 202 14.84 -5.01 11.90
C ALA A 202 14.07 -6.04 11.06
N VAL A 203 13.25 -5.56 10.12
CA VAL A 203 12.51 -6.43 9.18
C VAL A 203 13.45 -7.24 8.28
N ILE A 204 14.55 -6.65 7.82
CA ILE A 204 15.53 -7.35 6.98
C ILE A 204 16.26 -8.45 7.76
N ARG A 205 16.59 -8.22 9.04
CA ARG A 205 17.18 -9.25 9.92
C ARG A 205 16.23 -10.43 10.11
N GLU A 206 14.98 -10.15 10.47
CA GLU A 206 13.95 -11.20 10.60
C GLU A 206 13.73 -11.96 9.27
N LEU A 207 13.69 -11.24 8.15
CA LEU A 207 13.58 -11.85 6.82
C LEU A 207 14.78 -12.77 6.54
N PHE A 208 15.99 -12.33 6.87
CA PHE A 208 17.20 -13.10 6.64
C PHE A 208 17.17 -14.40 7.43
N ASP A 209 16.80 -14.36 8.71
CA ASP A 209 16.69 -15.53 9.58
C ASP A 209 15.65 -16.53 9.06
N GLN A 210 14.45 -16.02 8.71
CA GLN A 210 13.39 -16.82 8.10
C GLN A 210 13.83 -17.50 6.80
N GLN A 211 14.51 -16.77 5.91
CA GLN A 211 14.95 -17.28 4.61
C GLN A 211 16.13 -18.24 4.75
N MET A 212 17.03 -18.02 5.71
CA MET A 212 18.13 -18.94 6.01
C MET A 212 17.58 -20.27 6.54
N PHE A 213 16.67 -20.22 7.51
CA PHE A 213 15.99 -21.40 8.03
C PHE A 213 15.28 -22.18 6.92
N MET A 214 14.51 -21.50 6.07
CA MET A 214 13.84 -22.12 4.92
C MET A 214 14.82 -22.75 3.93
N TYR A 215 15.95 -22.09 3.68
CA TYR A 215 16.98 -22.59 2.78
C TYR A 215 17.63 -23.87 3.32
N GLU A 216 18.05 -23.88 4.58
CA GLU A 216 18.74 -24.99 5.25
C GLU A 216 17.83 -26.21 5.40
N ASN A 217 16.62 -26.00 5.93
CA ASN A 217 15.64 -27.07 6.19
C ASN A 217 14.84 -27.49 4.94
N ARG A 218 15.13 -26.89 3.78
CA ARG A 218 14.44 -27.17 2.50
C ARG A 218 12.91 -27.04 2.61
N THR A 219 12.43 -26.07 3.40
CA THR A 219 11.02 -25.78 3.60
C THR A 219 10.63 -24.45 2.97
N HIS A 220 9.35 -24.32 2.62
CA HIS A 220 8.76 -23.06 2.14
C HIS A 220 7.83 -22.40 3.17
N ARG A 221 7.81 -22.93 4.40
CA ARG A 221 6.92 -22.49 5.47
C ARG A 221 7.74 -22.07 6.69
N VAL A 222 7.38 -20.92 7.24
CA VAL A 222 7.88 -20.40 8.50
C VAL A 222 6.74 -19.59 9.14
N PRO A 223 6.53 -19.71 10.46
CA PRO A 223 5.56 -18.87 11.16
C PRO A 223 5.88 -17.38 10.95
N GLY A 224 4.85 -16.56 10.76
CA GLY A 224 5.03 -15.11 10.60
C GLY A 224 5.80 -14.68 9.35
N ARG A 225 5.85 -15.52 8.30
CA ARG A 225 6.65 -15.28 7.08
C ARG A 225 6.49 -13.86 6.53
N ILE A 226 7.61 -13.16 6.40
CA ILE A 226 7.69 -11.86 5.75
C ILE A 226 7.56 -12.05 4.23
N VAL A 227 6.59 -11.35 3.67
CA VAL A 227 6.27 -11.36 2.23
C VAL A 227 6.50 -10.00 1.57
N SER A 228 6.58 -8.93 2.37
CA SER A 228 6.85 -7.57 1.91
C SER A 228 7.73 -6.85 2.93
N LEU A 229 8.82 -6.24 2.47
CA LEU A 229 9.66 -5.38 3.31
C LEU A 229 8.97 -4.05 3.66
N ALA A 230 8.06 -3.58 2.79
CA ALA A 230 7.33 -2.34 3.01
C ALA A 230 6.17 -2.52 4.00
N GLN A 231 5.57 -3.71 4.00
CA GLN A 231 4.39 -4.05 4.78
C GLN A 231 4.61 -5.41 5.44
N PRO A 232 5.52 -5.49 6.44
CA PRO A 232 5.92 -6.75 7.07
C PRO A 232 4.81 -7.44 7.87
N TRP A 233 3.69 -6.76 8.16
CA TRP A 233 2.51 -7.33 8.84
C TRP A 233 1.60 -8.14 7.92
N ILE A 234 1.80 -8.08 6.60
CA ILE A 234 1.00 -8.84 5.64
C ILE A 234 1.35 -10.32 5.72
N ARG A 235 0.34 -11.17 5.59
CA ARG A 235 0.51 -12.63 5.63
C ARG A 235 -0.03 -13.27 4.34
N PRO A 236 0.65 -14.31 3.83
CA PRO A 236 0.12 -15.12 2.74
C PRO A 236 -0.93 -16.11 3.26
N ILE A 237 -2.12 -16.09 2.67
CA ILE A 237 -3.23 -17.02 2.96
C ILE A 237 -3.48 -17.86 1.71
N ASN A 238 -3.45 -19.18 1.84
CA ASN A 238 -3.84 -20.07 0.74
C ASN A 238 -5.37 -20.06 0.59
N ARG A 239 -5.85 -19.71 -0.61
CA ARG A 239 -7.28 -19.77 -0.94
C ARG A 239 -7.50 -20.92 -1.93
N GLY A 240 -8.46 -21.78 -1.65
CA GLY A 240 -8.75 -22.98 -2.47
C GLY A 240 -9.40 -22.72 -3.83
N LYS A 241 -9.41 -21.47 -4.33
CA LYS A 241 -10.09 -21.12 -5.59
C LYS A 241 -9.16 -21.24 -6.81
N ALA A 242 -9.71 -21.74 -7.91
CA ALA A 242 -8.98 -22.26 -9.07
C ALA A 242 -8.07 -21.26 -9.84
N LYS A 243 -8.20 -19.93 -9.66
CA LYS A 243 -7.44 -18.92 -10.43
C LYS A 243 -6.24 -18.31 -9.70
N GLN A 244 -6.22 -18.25 -8.36
CA GLN A 244 -5.08 -17.79 -7.56
C GLN A 244 -5.00 -18.62 -6.27
N ARG A 245 -3.91 -19.37 -6.08
CA ARG A 245 -3.75 -20.29 -4.93
C ARG A 245 -3.50 -19.57 -3.60
N THR A 246 -3.09 -18.30 -3.61
CA THR A 246 -2.67 -17.56 -2.41
C THR A 246 -3.02 -16.07 -2.53
N GLU A 247 -3.66 -15.51 -1.51
CA GLU A 247 -3.96 -14.07 -1.36
C GLU A 247 -3.14 -13.47 -0.20
N LEU A 248 -2.90 -12.16 -0.26
CA LEU A 248 -2.15 -11.43 0.76
C LEU A 248 -3.11 -10.54 1.56
N VAL A 249 -3.18 -10.72 2.88
CA VAL A 249 -4.07 -9.93 3.74
C VAL A 249 -3.30 -9.24 4.86
N PRO A 250 -3.80 -8.10 5.37
CA PRO A 250 -3.29 -7.50 6.61
C PRO A 250 -3.55 -8.46 7.79
N ARG A 251 -2.62 -8.53 8.75
CA ARG A 251 -2.92 -9.10 10.06
C ARG A 251 -3.82 -8.10 10.80
N LEU A 252 -5.08 -8.44 11.01
CA LEU A 252 -5.90 -7.78 12.03
C LEU A 252 -5.29 -8.18 13.38
N MET A 253 -4.80 -7.22 14.15
CA MET A 253 -4.40 -7.50 15.54
C MET A 253 -5.67 -7.81 16.34
N PRO A 254 -5.67 -8.84 17.20
CA PRO A 254 -6.67 -8.96 18.26
C PRO A 254 -6.52 -7.82 19.28
#